data_AF-A0A1H3W564-F1
#
_entry.id   AF-A0A1H3W564-F1
#
_cell.length_a   1.000
_cell.length_b   1.000
_cell.length_c   1.000
_cell.angle_alpha   90.00
_cell.angle_beta   90.00
_cell.angle_gamma   90.00
#
_symmetry.space_group_name_H-M   'P 1'
#
loop_
_entity.id
_entity.type
_entity.pdbx_description
1 polymer ?
#
loop_
_entity_poly.entity_id
_entity_poly.type
_entity_poly.pdbx_seq_one_letter_code
_entity_poly.pdbx_strand_id
1 'polypeptide(L)'
;MRLKQQILEDIVSRFVEAGVTDRHVNQEYSLYTNVYRIDDEDPNLQTLFDLAIQNRAQPLSTEDYRTLSSQFELDEFLDYDTRSEAFDDLIEIENIGPKIVDEFLRKTVHVFGVKSEWESDLCVPLDTNVVQGLVKTGAIDLEDEDWETDLSSNYQNVVNTDPTANPRKKIGYSELQDGFEKAASEYDLPRIVFDELWLEHSRFISNPLLQSESTLSDMILSKFQIGG
;
A
#
# COMPACT_ATOMS: atom_id res chain seq x y z
N MET A 1 -1.41 -21.03 -0.79
CA MET A 1 -1.43 -19.68 -1.41
C MET A 1 -0.10 -19.45 -2.10
N ARG A 2 -0.08 -18.83 -3.28
CA ARG A 2 1.16 -18.56 -4.03
C ARG A 2 1.13 -17.19 -4.68
N LEU A 3 2.26 -16.50 -4.65
CA LEU A 3 2.48 -15.31 -5.45
C LEU A 3 2.85 -15.71 -6.88
N LYS A 4 2.14 -15.19 -7.87
CA LYS A 4 2.38 -15.44 -9.29
C LYS A 4 3.12 -14.26 -9.89
N GLN A 5 4.45 -14.39 -9.98
CA GLN A 5 5.32 -13.32 -10.46
C GLN A 5 4.92 -12.81 -11.85
N GLN A 6 4.59 -13.69 -12.80
CA GLN A 6 4.16 -13.28 -14.16
C GLN A 6 2.96 -12.33 -14.12
N ILE A 7 2.03 -12.54 -13.20
CA ILE A 7 0.84 -11.68 -13.10
C ILE A 7 1.20 -10.32 -12.50
N LEU A 8 2.21 -10.24 -11.63
CA LEU A 8 2.74 -8.95 -11.16
C LEU A 8 3.40 -8.18 -12.31
N GLU A 9 4.20 -8.86 -13.14
CA GLU A 9 4.82 -8.29 -14.34
C GLU A 9 3.76 -7.77 -15.32
N ASP A 10 2.69 -8.55 -15.54
CA ASP A 10 1.56 -8.16 -16.39
C ASP A 10 0.80 -6.92 -15.82
N ILE A 11 0.61 -6.84 -14.49
CA ILE A 11 -0.02 -5.67 -13.83
C ILE A 11 0.78 -4.40 -14.11
N VAL A 12 2.10 -4.41 -13.88
CA VAL A 12 2.94 -3.23 -14.12
C VAL A 12 2.94 -2.87 -15.60
N SER A 13 3.03 -3.87 -16.48
CA SER A 13 2.95 -3.66 -17.93
C SER A 13 1.69 -2.88 -18.30
N ARG A 14 0.52 -3.27 -17.77
CA ARG A 14 -0.75 -2.60 -18.00
C ARG A 14 -0.78 -1.16 -17.45
N PHE A 15 -0.17 -0.92 -16.28
CA PHE A 15 -0.05 0.44 -15.74
C PHE A 15 0.81 1.33 -16.63
N VAL A 16 1.92 0.82 -17.14
CA VAL A 16 2.81 1.52 -18.08
C VAL A 16 2.11 1.78 -19.42
N GLU A 17 1.50 0.76 -20.01
CA GLU A 17 0.79 0.86 -21.29
C GLU A 17 -0.35 1.90 -21.24
N ALA A 18 -1.05 2.00 -20.11
CA ALA A 18 -2.11 2.97 -19.90
C ALA A 18 -1.61 4.35 -19.44
N GLY A 19 -0.34 4.49 -19.05
CA GLY A 19 0.23 5.72 -18.53
C GLY A 19 -0.37 6.14 -17.19
N VAL A 20 -0.62 5.18 -16.29
CA VAL A 20 -1.33 5.39 -15.01
C VAL A 20 -0.46 5.13 -13.78
N THR A 21 0.86 5.17 -13.90
CA THR A 21 1.81 4.87 -12.81
C THR A 21 1.76 5.85 -11.65
N ASP A 22 1.18 7.04 -11.87
CA ASP A 22 1.20 8.15 -10.91
C ASP A 22 -0.20 8.66 -10.57
N ARG A 23 -1.27 7.94 -10.95
CA ARG A 23 -2.64 8.38 -10.71
C ARG A 23 -2.97 8.48 -9.23
N HIS A 24 -2.57 7.49 -8.44
CA HIS A 24 -2.80 7.42 -7.02
C HIS A 24 -2.09 8.54 -6.28
N VAL A 25 -0.79 8.72 -6.56
CA VAL A 25 -0.01 9.79 -5.93
C VAL A 25 -0.59 11.18 -6.25
N ASN A 26 -1.01 11.42 -7.50
CA ASN A 26 -1.64 12.69 -7.89
C ASN A 26 -3.00 12.93 -7.21
N GLN A 27 -3.79 11.87 -7.05
CA GLN A 27 -5.07 11.95 -6.35
C GLN A 27 -4.89 12.22 -4.85
N GLU A 28 -3.94 11.54 -4.22
CA GLU A 28 -3.62 11.70 -2.80
C GLU A 28 -3.03 13.09 -2.53
N TYR A 29 -2.12 13.56 -3.37
CA TYR A 29 -1.61 14.93 -3.32
C TYR A 29 -2.76 15.95 -3.38
N SER A 30 -3.70 15.76 -4.32
CA SER A 30 -4.89 16.61 -4.45
C SER A 30 -5.79 16.56 -3.21
N LEU A 31 -5.93 15.39 -2.59
CA LEU A 31 -6.70 15.24 -1.35
C LEU A 31 -6.03 16.01 -0.20
N TYR A 32 -4.73 15.85 0.01
CA TYR A 32 -4.00 16.50 1.10
C TYR A 32 -3.95 18.02 0.98
N THR A 33 -3.66 18.52 -0.22
CA THR A 33 -3.61 19.97 -0.47
C THR A 33 -5.00 20.63 -0.40
N ASN A 34 -6.03 20.03 -1.01
CA ASN A 34 -7.34 20.67 -1.12
C ASN A 34 -8.24 20.47 0.10
N VAL A 35 -8.19 19.30 0.75
CA VAL A 35 -9.06 18.97 1.87
C VAL A 35 -8.36 19.24 3.19
N TYR A 36 -7.13 18.73 3.35
CA TYR A 36 -6.37 18.85 4.59
C TYR A 36 -5.52 20.13 4.67
N ARG A 37 -5.43 20.91 3.59
CA ARG A 37 -4.70 22.18 3.52
C ARG A 37 -3.22 22.05 3.88
N ILE A 38 -2.63 20.91 3.52
CA ILE A 38 -1.19 20.69 3.64
C ILE A 38 -0.50 21.50 2.54
N ASP A 39 0.48 22.31 2.92
CA ASP A 39 1.32 23.10 2.03
C ASP A 39 2.21 22.16 1.21
N ASP A 40 2.36 22.43 -0.08
CA ASP A 40 3.18 21.62 -0.97
C ASP A 40 4.67 21.99 -0.93
N GLU A 41 5.00 23.22 -0.57
CA GLU A 41 6.39 23.67 -0.41
C GLU A 41 6.95 23.30 0.97
N ASP A 42 6.10 23.28 2.01
CA ASP A 42 6.46 22.93 3.39
C ASP A 42 5.40 22.02 4.03
N PRO A 43 5.32 20.76 3.59
CA PRO A 43 4.30 19.84 4.07
C PRO A 43 4.45 19.58 5.56
N ASN A 44 3.36 19.82 6.30
CA ASN A 44 3.31 19.56 7.73
C ASN A 44 3.38 18.05 8.02
N LEU A 45 4.58 17.55 8.27
CA LEU A 45 4.85 16.11 8.47
C LEU A 45 4.15 15.54 9.70
N GLN A 46 3.96 16.34 10.76
CA GLN A 46 3.16 15.92 11.91
C GLN A 46 1.71 15.61 11.49
N THR A 47 1.12 16.44 10.63
CA THR A 47 -0.23 16.20 10.11
C THR A 47 -0.27 14.95 9.23
N LEU A 48 0.76 14.71 8.41
CA LEU A 48 0.85 13.48 7.61
C LEU A 48 0.96 12.23 8.49
N PHE A 49 1.71 12.31 9.58
CA PHE A 49 1.82 11.24 10.56
C PHE A 49 0.49 10.98 11.26
N ASP A 50 -0.20 12.04 11.71
CA ASP A 50 -1.54 11.94 12.31
C ASP A 50 -2.55 11.30 11.35
N LEU A 51 -2.50 11.64 10.07
CA LEU A 51 -3.34 11.04 9.02
C LEU A 51 -2.99 9.57 8.77
N ALA A 52 -1.71 9.20 8.79
CA ALA A 52 -1.29 7.81 8.70
C ALA A 52 -1.84 6.99 9.88
N ILE A 53 -1.75 7.54 11.10
CA ILE A 53 -2.33 6.95 12.31
C ILE A 53 -3.85 6.77 12.16
N GLN A 54 -4.55 7.78 11.63
CA GLN A 54 -6.00 7.74 11.43
C GLN A 54 -6.43 6.58 10.51
N ASN A 55 -5.59 6.18 9.55
CA ASN A 55 -5.85 5.09 8.60
C ASN A 55 -5.71 3.67 9.21
N ARG A 56 -5.58 3.58 10.54
CA ARG A 56 -5.56 2.30 11.27
C ARG A 56 -6.90 1.56 11.20
N ALA A 57 -6.82 0.23 11.27
CA ALA A 57 -8.01 -0.62 11.20
C ALA A 57 -8.89 -0.57 12.48
N GLN A 58 -8.28 -0.38 13.65
CA GLN A 58 -8.97 -0.34 14.94
C GLN A 58 -8.94 1.07 15.52
N PRO A 59 -10.11 1.70 15.78
CA PRO A 59 -10.15 3.06 16.30
C PRO A 59 -9.56 3.13 17.72
N LEU A 60 -8.80 4.19 17.98
CA LEU A 60 -8.27 4.51 19.30
C LEU A 60 -9.16 5.48 20.08
N SER A 61 -8.95 5.57 21.39
CA SER A 61 -9.49 6.68 22.17
C SER A 61 -8.79 7.99 21.80
N THR A 62 -9.42 9.14 22.08
CA THR A 62 -8.80 10.45 21.84
C THR A 62 -7.49 10.64 22.60
N GLU A 63 -7.37 10.07 23.80
CA GLU A 63 -6.15 10.13 24.60
C GLU A 63 -5.03 9.32 23.94
N ASP A 64 -5.32 8.09 23.51
CA ASP A 64 -4.34 7.24 22.84
C ASP A 64 -3.87 7.84 21.51
N TYR A 65 -4.76 8.49 20.74
CA TYR A 65 -4.35 9.22 19.53
C TYR A 65 -3.35 10.34 19.85
N ARG A 66 -3.59 11.12 20.92
CA ARG A 66 -2.68 12.20 21.32
C ARG A 66 -1.33 11.67 21.79
N THR A 67 -1.36 10.64 22.63
CA THR A 67 -0.15 9.99 23.13
C THR A 67 0.68 9.41 21.99
N LEU A 68 0.05 8.83 20.99
CA LEU A 68 0.76 8.28 19.83
C LEU A 68 1.31 9.37 18.92
N SER A 69 0.49 10.38 18.61
CA SER A 69 0.90 11.54 17.82
C SER A 69 2.11 12.26 18.43
N SER A 70 2.15 12.39 19.77
CA SER A 70 3.26 13.06 20.48
C SER A 70 4.56 12.26 20.56
N GLN A 71 4.58 10.99 20.15
CA GLN A 71 5.80 10.18 20.11
C GLN A 71 6.60 10.36 18.81
N PHE A 72 6.03 11.05 17.82
CA PHE A 72 6.74 11.37 16.58
C PHE A 72 7.63 12.59 16.77
N GLU A 73 8.93 12.37 16.67
CA GLU A 73 9.95 13.40 16.78
C GLU A 73 10.34 13.88 15.37
N LEU A 74 9.76 15.00 14.94
CA LEU A 74 9.95 15.55 13.58
C LEU A 74 11.41 15.82 13.25
N ASP A 75 12.15 16.45 14.18
CA ASP A 75 13.55 16.81 13.96
C ASP A 75 14.41 15.54 13.76
N GLU A 76 14.12 14.49 14.52
CA GLU A 76 14.81 13.21 14.38
C GLU A 76 14.49 12.54 13.04
N PHE A 77 13.22 12.55 12.62
CA PHE A 77 12.81 12.04 11.32
C PHE A 77 13.55 12.73 10.15
N LEU A 78 13.71 14.05 10.23
CA LEU A 78 14.41 14.84 9.21
C LEU A 78 15.92 14.59 9.20
N ASP A 79 16.49 14.15 10.32
CA ASP A 79 17.92 13.88 10.47
C ASP A 79 18.33 12.48 9.98
N TYR A 80 17.41 11.54 9.78
CA TYR A 80 17.77 10.22 9.23
C TYR A 80 18.36 10.32 7.82
N ASP A 81 19.38 9.50 7.54
CA ASP A 81 20.06 9.44 6.24
C ASP A 81 19.35 8.46 5.29
N THR A 82 18.71 7.42 5.83
CA THR A 82 18.09 6.35 5.04
C THR A 82 16.65 6.06 5.42
N ARG A 83 15.87 5.56 4.43
CA ARG A 83 14.51 5.04 4.64
C ARG A 83 14.46 3.96 5.73
N SER A 84 15.46 3.07 5.77
CA SER A 84 15.49 1.95 6.70
C SER A 84 15.64 2.41 8.15
N GLU A 85 16.53 3.38 8.40
CA GLU A 85 16.70 3.95 9.75
C GLU A 85 15.42 4.62 10.23
N ALA A 86 14.79 5.43 9.36
CA ALA A 86 13.51 6.05 9.69
C ALA A 86 12.40 5.01 9.95
N PHE A 87 12.37 3.93 9.16
CA PHE A 87 11.40 2.85 9.37
C PHE A 87 11.62 2.13 10.71
N ASP A 88 12.87 1.77 11.01
CA ASP A 88 13.27 1.01 12.20
C ASP A 88 13.04 1.80 13.48
N ASP A 89 13.13 3.14 13.46
CA ASP A 89 12.77 3.95 14.63
C ASP A 89 11.24 4.10 14.78
N LEU A 90 10.54 4.44 13.70
CA LEU A 90 9.08 4.65 13.72
C LEU A 90 8.29 3.40 14.13
N ILE A 91 8.80 2.21 13.82
CA ILE A 91 8.16 0.94 14.18
C ILE A 91 8.29 0.61 15.69
N GLU A 92 9.27 1.21 16.38
CA GLU A 92 9.45 1.03 17.83
C GLU A 92 8.43 1.84 18.65
N ILE A 93 7.73 2.79 18.03
CA ILE A 93 6.61 3.50 18.65
C ILE A 93 5.50 2.51 18.98
N GLU A 94 5.15 2.39 20.26
CA GLU A 94 4.17 1.41 20.73
C GLU A 94 2.82 1.60 20.01
N ASN A 95 2.25 0.51 19.49
CA ASN A 95 1.02 0.50 18.69
C ASN A 95 1.13 1.12 17.29
N ILE A 96 2.34 1.34 16.78
CA ILE A 96 2.61 1.54 15.35
C ILE A 96 3.06 0.22 14.74
N GLY A 97 2.39 -0.19 13.68
CA GLY A 97 2.75 -1.37 12.92
C GLY A 97 3.29 -0.99 11.54
N PRO A 98 3.89 -1.95 10.79
CA PRO A 98 4.58 -1.69 9.53
C PRO A 98 3.73 -0.91 8.53
N LYS A 99 2.44 -1.26 8.43
CA LYS A 99 1.48 -0.59 7.56
C LYS A 99 1.42 0.93 7.80
N ILE A 100 1.41 1.37 9.06
CA ILE A 100 1.27 2.79 9.40
C ILE A 100 2.57 3.54 9.07
N VAL A 101 3.72 2.91 9.31
CA VAL A 101 5.03 3.46 8.93
C VAL A 101 5.14 3.58 7.41
N ASP A 102 4.84 2.51 6.66
CA ASP A 102 4.83 2.51 5.20
C ASP A 102 3.88 3.58 4.65
N GLU A 103 2.70 3.71 5.24
CA GLU A 103 1.71 4.71 4.84
C GLU A 103 2.20 6.15 5.10
N PHE A 104 2.88 6.40 6.23
CA PHE A 104 3.48 7.69 6.51
C PHE A 104 4.62 8.00 5.55
N LEU A 105 5.56 7.05 5.34
CA LEU A 105 6.67 7.21 4.41
C LEU A 105 6.17 7.41 2.97
N ARG A 106 5.12 6.70 2.54
CA ARG A 106 4.48 6.90 1.24
C ARG A 106 3.91 8.32 1.10
N LYS A 107 3.26 8.88 2.12
CA LYS A 107 2.80 10.28 2.08
C LYS A 107 3.96 11.26 2.00
N THR A 108 4.94 11.11 2.87
CA THR A 108 6.05 12.05 3.01
C THR A 108 6.96 12.03 1.78
N VAL A 109 7.40 10.84 1.37
CA VAL A 109 8.39 10.64 0.30
C VAL A 109 7.75 10.63 -1.08
N HIS A 110 6.74 9.77 -1.31
CA HIS A 110 6.17 9.61 -2.65
C HIS A 110 5.18 10.71 -2.99
N VAL A 111 4.28 11.09 -2.06
CA VAL A 111 3.24 12.11 -2.35
C VAL A 111 3.79 13.53 -2.29
N PHE A 112 4.64 13.84 -1.31
CA PHE A 112 5.15 15.20 -1.10
C PHE A 112 6.63 15.40 -1.47
N GLY A 113 7.35 14.35 -1.89
CA GLY A 113 8.74 14.48 -2.35
C GLY A 113 9.76 14.82 -1.25
N VAL A 114 9.37 14.76 0.03
CA VAL A 114 10.29 14.98 1.14
C VAL A 114 11.20 13.76 1.27
N LYS A 115 12.52 13.96 1.26
CA LYS A 115 13.50 12.86 1.16
C LYS A 115 13.29 12.00 -0.10
N SER A 116 13.01 12.65 -1.25
CA SER A 116 12.74 12.00 -2.54
C SER A 116 13.75 10.91 -2.96
N GLU A 117 15.00 11.01 -2.50
CA GLU A 117 16.04 10.02 -2.70
C GLU A 117 15.71 8.64 -2.11
N TRP A 118 14.73 8.54 -1.21
CA TRP A 118 14.25 7.30 -0.61
C TRP A 118 13.17 6.58 -1.44
N GLU A 119 12.69 7.19 -2.53
CA GLU A 119 11.53 6.68 -3.29
C GLU A 119 11.74 5.25 -3.82
N SER A 120 12.92 4.95 -4.35
CA SER A 120 13.26 3.60 -4.85
C SER A 120 13.20 2.54 -3.75
N ASP A 121 13.42 2.97 -2.51
CA ASP A 121 13.38 2.08 -1.37
C ASP A 121 11.98 1.98 -0.79
N LEU A 122 10.96 2.75 -1.17
CA LEU A 122 9.65 2.68 -0.51
C LEU A 122 9.00 1.30 -0.65
N CYS A 123 8.45 0.80 0.45
CA CYS A 123 7.56 -0.35 0.43
C CYS A 123 6.13 0.07 0.10
N VAL A 124 5.38 -0.80 -0.61
CA VAL A 124 3.95 -0.58 -0.86
C VAL A 124 3.17 -0.79 0.44
N PRO A 125 2.36 0.18 0.90
CA PRO A 125 1.48 -0.02 2.05
C PRO A 125 0.46 -1.13 1.75
N LEU A 126 0.62 -2.29 2.39
CA LEU A 126 -0.24 -3.45 2.13
C LEU A 126 -1.58 -3.34 2.86
N ASP A 127 -2.49 -2.57 2.28
CA ASP A 127 -3.86 -2.45 2.77
C ASP A 127 -4.83 -3.46 2.12
N THR A 128 -6.09 -3.45 2.55
CA THR A 128 -7.12 -4.34 2.02
C THR A 128 -7.32 -4.15 0.51
N ASN A 129 -7.23 -2.95 -0.03
CA ASN A 129 -7.47 -2.70 -1.45
C ASN A 129 -6.33 -3.24 -2.31
N VAL A 130 -5.07 -2.99 -1.92
CA VAL A 130 -3.91 -3.54 -2.62
C VAL A 130 -3.98 -5.07 -2.64
N VAL A 131 -4.20 -5.70 -1.46
CA VAL A 131 -4.28 -7.16 -1.36
C VAL A 131 -5.48 -7.72 -2.13
N GLN A 132 -6.66 -7.08 -2.08
CA GLN A 132 -7.81 -7.53 -2.86
C GLN A 132 -7.60 -7.34 -4.37
N GLY A 133 -6.91 -6.28 -4.80
CA GLY A 133 -6.50 -6.09 -6.19
C GLY A 133 -5.64 -7.26 -6.69
N LEU A 134 -4.64 -7.66 -5.91
CA LEU A 134 -3.78 -8.81 -6.22
C LEU A 134 -4.55 -10.14 -6.29
N VAL A 135 -5.45 -10.39 -5.35
CA VAL A 135 -6.25 -11.62 -5.34
C VAL A 135 -7.19 -11.65 -6.55
N LYS A 136 -7.85 -10.53 -6.86
CA LYS A 136 -8.87 -10.47 -7.93
C LYS A 136 -8.28 -10.53 -9.33
N THR A 137 -7.05 -10.08 -9.51
CA THR A 137 -6.27 -10.23 -10.75
C THR A 137 -5.55 -11.57 -10.83
N GLY A 138 -5.57 -12.37 -9.75
CA GLY A 138 -4.91 -13.67 -9.70
C GLY A 138 -3.41 -13.63 -9.42
N ALA A 139 -2.85 -12.46 -9.08
CA ALA A 139 -1.46 -12.33 -8.64
C ALA A 139 -1.21 -13.10 -7.33
N ILE A 140 -2.20 -13.11 -6.43
CA ILE A 140 -2.22 -14.04 -5.29
C ILE A 140 -3.24 -15.13 -5.56
N ASP A 141 -2.76 -16.37 -5.65
CA ASP A 141 -3.62 -17.54 -5.79
C ASP A 141 -4.04 -18.08 -4.42
N LEU A 142 -5.35 -18.17 -4.20
CA LEU A 142 -5.95 -18.70 -2.98
C LEU A 142 -6.35 -20.16 -3.23
N GLU A 143 -5.60 -21.10 -2.65
CA GLU A 143 -5.73 -22.55 -2.92
C GLU A 143 -6.76 -23.26 -2.00
N ASP A 144 -7.28 -22.61 -0.95
CA ASP A 144 -8.10 -23.22 0.11
C ASP A 144 -9.61 -22.94 -0.05
N GLU A 145 -10.49 -23.87 0.36
CA GLU A 145 -11.96 -23.79 0.23
C GLU A 145 -12.61 -22.60 1.00
N ASP A 146 -11.92 -22.03 2.00
CA ASP A 146 -12.40 -20.92 2.83
C ASP A 146 -11.89 -19.53 2.40
N TRP A 147 -11.29 -19.43 1.21
CA TRP A 147 -10.63 -18.21 0.73
C TRP A 147 -11.55 -16.96 0.72
N GLU A 148 -12.86 -17.15 0.53
CA GLU A 148 -13.85 -16.06 0.56
C GLU A 148 -13.94 -15.43 1.95
N THR A 149 -13.84 -16.24 3.01
CA THR A 149 -13.81 -15.76 4.40
C THR A 149 -12.52 -15.01 4.68
N ASP A 150 -11.39 -15.53 4.21
CA ASP A 150 -10.07 -14.88 4.36
C ASP A 150 -10.02 -13.52 3.65
N LEU A 151 -10.61 -13.41 2.46
CA LEU A 151 -10.63 -12.17 1.68
C LEU A 151 -11.61 -11.12 2.22
N SER A 152 -12.76 -11.56 2.76
CA SER A 152 -13.85 -10.67 3.23
C SER A 152 -13.69 -10.19 4.67
N SER A 153 -12.97 -10.95 5.51
CA SER A 153 -12.90 -10.68 6.96
C SER A 153 -11.67 -9.87 7.38
N ASN A 154 -10.48 -10.19 6.84
CA ASN A 154 -9.23 -9.51 7.18
C ASN A 154 -8.10 -9.85 6.17
N TYR A 155 -7.55 -8.87 5.46
CA TYR A 155 -6.43 -9.07 4.51
C TYR A 155 -5.19 -9.70 5.17
N GLN A 156 -5.01 -9.54 6.48
CA GLN A 156 -3.94 -10.19 7.25
C GLN A 156 -4.05 -11.72 7.26
N ASN A 157 -5.17 -12.30 6.81
CA ASN A 157 -5.31 -13.73 6.58
C ASN A 157 -4.65 -14.19 5.27
N VAL A 158 -4.36 -13.26 4.36
CA VAL A 158 -3.73 -13.52 3.05
C VAL A 158 -2.23 -13.21 3.09
N VAL A 159 -1.86 -12.06 3.65
CA VAL A 159 -0.46 -11.64 3.81
C VAL A 159 -0.05 -11.67 5.28
N ASN A 160 1.09 -12.28 5.55
CA ASN A 160 1.71 -12.25 6.86
C ASN A 160 2.61 -11.02 7.01
N THR A 161 2.15 -10.04 7.77
CA THR A 161 2.91 -8.82 8.12
C THR A 161 3.82 -9.02 9.32
N ASP A 162 3.77 -10.16 10.00
CA ASP A 162 4.68 -10.52 11.09
C ASP A 162 5.87 -11.33 10.53
N PRO A 163 7.08 -10.78 10.51
CA PRO A 163 8.26 -11.46 9.96
C PRO A 163 8.67 -12.71 10.74
N THR A 164 8.16 -12.89 11.98
CA THR A 164 8.49 -14.01 12.87
C THR A 164 7.43 -15.12 12.88
N ALA A 165 6.24 -14.84 12.36
CA ALA A 165 5.20 -15.85 12.24
C ALA A 165 5.59 -16.88 11.16
N ASN A 166 5.18 -18.15 11.37
CA ASN A 166 5.43 -19.25 10.44
C ASN A 166 4.15 -19.60 9.67
N PRO A 167 3.78 -18.83 8.62
CA PRO A 167 2.51 -19.03 7.97
C PRO A 167 2.67 -20.13 6.91
N ARG A 168 2.31 -21.36 7.26
CA ARG A 168 2.10 -22.42 6.24
C ARG A 168 1.08 -22.05 5.16
N LYS A 169 0.33 -20.95 5.33
CA LYS A 169 -0.80 -20.56 4.48
C LYS A 169 -0.74 -19.16 3.87
N LYS A 170 0.11 -18.24 4.34
CA LYS A 170 0.08 -16.81 3.93
C LYS A 170 1.32 -16.46 3.11
N ILE A 171 1.21 -15.44 2.26
CA ILE A 171 2.37 -14.83 1.57
C ILE A 171 3.14 -13.96 2.56
N GLY A 172 4.47 -14.03 2.57
CA GLY A 172 5.28 -13.16 3.44
C GLY A 172 5.25 -11.70 2.97
N TYR A 173 5.27 -10.74 3.89
CA TYR A 173 5.39 -9.32 3.54
C TYR A 173 6.61 -9.06 2.63
N SER A 174 7.80 -9.52 3.04
CA SER A 174 9.03 -9.33 2.25
C SER A 174 8.97 -10.04 0.90
N GLU A 175 8.42 -11.26 0.85
CA GLU A 175 8.20 -11.99 -0.41
C GLU A 175 7.35 -11.18 -1.39
N LEU A 176 6.32 -10.49 -0.90
CA LEU A 176 5.46 -9.65 -1.74
C LEU A 176 6.17 -8.37 -2.20
N GLN A 177 6.88 -7.68 -1.30
CA GLN A 177 7.64 -6.47 -1.65
C GLN A 177 8.78 -6.77 -2.64
N ASP A 178 9.45 -7.91 -2.52
CA ASP A 178 10.49 -8.38 -3.45
C ASP A 178 9.88 -8.72 -4.82
N GLY A 179 8.68 -9.32 -4.83
CA GLY A 179 7.94 -9.59 -6.06
C GLY A 179 7.54 -8.32 -6.80
N PHE A 180 7.10 -7.29 -6.06
CA PHE A 180 6.82 -5.97 -6.62
C PHE A 180 8.06 -5.30 -7.20
N GLU A 181 9.15 -5.27 -6.44
CA GLU A 181 10.43 -4.71 -6.88
C GLU A 181 10.88 -5.36 -8.19
N LYS A 182 10.88 -6.70 -8.22
CA LYS A 182 11.26 -7.44 -9.41
C LYS A 182 10.40 -7.06 -10.62
N ALA A 183 9.08 -7.03 -10.49
CA ALA A 183 8.18 -6.70 -11.58
C ALA A 183 8.31 -5.24 -12.05
N ALA A 184 8.45 -4.29 -11.13
CA ALA A 184 8.57 -2.87 -11.44
C ALA A 184 9.92 -2.54 -12.11
N SER A 185 10.99 -3.23 -11.70
CA SER A 185 12.34 -3.02 -12.24
C SER A 185 12.46 -3.29 -13.75
N GLU A 186 11.57 -4.10 -14.34
CA GLU A 186 11.55 -4.33 -15.80
C GLU A 186 11.20 -3.06 -16.60
N TYR A 187 10.61 -2.07 -15.94
CA TYR A 187 10.14 -0.81 -16.52
C TYR A 187 10.85 0.42 -15.94
N ASP A 188 11.97 0.23 -15.22
CA ASP A 188 12.69 1.29 -14.51
C ASP A 188 11.80 2.06 -13.50
N LEU A 189 10.83 1.36 -12.88
CA LEU A 189 9.91 1.93 -11.89
C LEU A 189 10.22 1.43 -10.47
N PRO A 190 10.00 2.25 -9.44
CA PRO A 190 10.06 1.80 -8.05
C PRO A 190 8.89 0.87 -7.73
N ARG A 191 9.08 -0.06 -6.78
CA ARG A 191 8.02 -1.00 -6.37
C ARG A 191 6.73 -0.32 -5.90
N ILE A 192 6.82 0.93 -5.43
CA ILE A 192 5.68 1.73 -4.96
C ILE A 192 4.62 1.96 -6.06
N VAL A 193 4.94 1.74 -7.35
CA VAL A 193 3.95 1.76 -8.44
C VAL A 193 2.76 0.82 -8.21
N PHE A 194 2.94 -0.27 -7.44
CA PHE A 194 1.83 -1.17 -7.09
C PHE A 194 0.80 -0.53 -6.15
N ASP A 195 1.06 0.65 -5.58
CA ASP A 195 0.07 1.44 -4.83
C ASP A 195 -1.09 1.89 -5.75
N GLU A 196 -0.92 1.89 -7.08
CA GLU A 196 -2.00 2.06 -8.05
C GLU A 196 -3.10 0.99 -7.92
N LEU A 197 -2.78 -0.20 -7.40
CA LEU A 197 -3.79 -1.22 -7.09
C LEU A 197 -4.82 -0.73 -6.08
N TRP A 198 -4.46 0.23 -5.22
CA TRP A 198 -5.41 0.85 -4.30
C TRP A 198 -6.55 1.53 -5.07
N LEU A 199 -6.22 2.34 -6.08
CA LEU A 199 -7.22 2.99 -6.94
C LEU A 199 -7.94 1.99 -7.82
N GLU A 200 -7.20 1.10 -8.49
CA GLU A 200 -7.79 0.10 -9.37
C GLU A 200 -8.81 -0.73 -8.62
N HIS A 201 -8.47 -1.19 -7.42
CA HIS A 201 -9.39 -1.94 -6.60
C HIS A 201 -10.57 -1.10 -6.11
N SER A 202 -10.30 -0.02 -5.38
CA SER A 202 -11.33 0.74 -4.66
C SER A 202 -12.34 1.44 -5.57
N ARG A 203 -11.97 1.75 -6.82
CA ARG A 203 -12.81 2.51 -7.76
C ARG A 203 -13.43 1.63 -8.84
N PHE A 204 -12.69 0.64 -9.34
CA PHE A 204 -13.09 -0.10 -10.53
C PHE A 204 -13.33 -1.58 -10.22
N ILE A 205 -12.32 -2.32 -9.76
CA ILE A 205 -12.42 -3.78 -9.59
C ILE A 205 -13.47 -4.16 -8.54
N SER A 206 -13.61 -3.39 -7.44
CA SER A 206 -14.60 -3.64 -6.39
C SER A 206 -16.03 -3.26 -6.78
N ASN A 207 -16.20 -2.48 -7.84
CA ASN A 207 -17.51 -2.04 -8.32
C ASN A 207 -17.85 -2.75 -9.63
N PRO A 208 -18.74 -3.74 -9.62
CA PRO A 208 -19.05 -4.50 -10.83
C PRO A 208 -19.58 -3.69 -12.01
N LEU A 209 -20.16 -2.51 -11.76
CA LEU A 209 -20.64 -1.62 -12.82
C LEU A 209 -19.51 -0.85 -13.50
N LEU A 210 -18.31 -0.83 -12.92
CA LEU A 210 -17.15 -0.08 -13.39
C LEU A 210 -15.94 -0.98 -13.69
N GLN A 211 -16.08 -2.29 -13.55
CA GLN A 211 -14.98 -3.24 -13.80
C GLN A 211 -14.40 -3.11 -15.22
N SER A 212 -15.21 -2.79 -16.22
CA SER A 212 -14.75 -2.57 -17.61
C SER A 212 -13.86 -1.34 -17.77
N GLU A 213 -13.92 -0.40 -16.83
CA GLU A 213 -13.10 0.82 -16.84
C GLU A 213 -11.75 0.63 -16.16
N SER A 214 -11.53 -0.53 -15.50
CA SER A 214 -10.24 -0.85 -14.90
C SER A 214 -9.18 -1.07 -15.98
N THR A 215 -7.99 -0.56 -15.70
CA THR A 215 -6.77 -0.84 -16.49
C THR A 215 -6.45 -2.34 -16.50
N LEU A 216 -6.94 -3.08 -15.50
CA LEU A 216 -6.70 -4.51 -15.28
C LEU A 216 -7.96 -5.36 -15.60
N SER A 217 -8.93 -4.80 -16.32
CA SER A 217 -10.24 -5.44 -16.56
C SER A 217 -10.16 -6.84 -17.19
N ASP A 218 -9.21 -7.05 -18.12
CA ASP A 218 -8.93 -8.33 -18.78
C ASP A 218 -8.29 -9.37 -17.84
N MET A 219 -7.68 -8.91 -16.74
CA MET A 219 -7.01 -9.75 -15.75
C MET A 219 -7.93 -10.17 -14.59
N ILE A 220 -9.08 -9.51 -14.41
CA ILE A 220 -10.01 -9.85 -13.32
C ILE A 220 -10.50 -11.28 -13.52
N LEU A 221 -10.26 -12.16 -12.53
CA LEU A 221 -10.67 -13.55 -12.60
C LEU A 221 -12.19 -13.66 -12.76
N SER A 222 -12.65 -14.61 -13.59
CA SER A 222 -14.07 -14.78 -13.93
C SER A 222 -14.98 -14.91 -12.71
N LYS A 223 -14.53 -15.56 -11.63
CA LYS A 223 -15.27 -15.68 -10.36
C LYS A 223 -15.57 -14.34 -9.68
N PHE A 224 -14.90 -13.26 -10.07
CA PHE A 224 -15.09 -11.91 -9.56
C PHE A 224 -15.76 -10.96 -10.57
N GLN A 225 -16.02 -11.43 -11.79
CA GLN A 225 -16.76 -10.71 -12.82
C GLN A 225 -18.27 -11.00 -12.66
N ILE A 226 -19.15 -10.02 -12.93
CA ILE A 226 -20.58 -10.31 -13.04
C ILE A 226 -20.85 -10.99 -14.38
N GLY A 227 -21.41 -12.21 -14.34
CA GLY A 227 -21.96 -12.91 -15.52
C GLY A 227 -21.38 -14.28 -15.86
N GLY A 228 -20.67 -14.95 -14.93
CA GLY A 228 -20.32 -16.36 -15.04
C GLY A 228 -21.49 -17.32 -14.88
#